data_AF-A0A958QQW1-F1
#
_entry.id   AF-A0A958QQW1-F1
#
_cell.length_a   1.000
_cell.length_b   1.000
_cell.length_c   1.000
_cell.angle_alpha   90.00
_cell.angle_beta   90.00
_cell.angle_gamma   90.00
#
_symmetry.space_group_name_H-M   'P 1'
#
loop_
_entity.id
_entity.type
_entity.pdbx_description
1 polymer ?
#
loop_
_entity_poly.entity_id
_entity_poly.type
_entity_poly.pdbx_seq_one_letter_code
_entity_poly.pdbx_strand_id
1 'polypeptide(L)'
;NTSGKGVPNYLSGITLSPDGKQAWITALKMNTRRGEFVSSVPLTSENTSRSIISILDIDSGIEIAQLDIDNADSPQSVEFSPQGDYAFVTLQGNRAVDLYDTLRETPEKLLRLAAGIAPQGILLGGNSQLFVNNFLSRSVTRYELAEFLNGRTSNIVEGISIAKLARESLSPQILKGKQFFYSASEDLNAASSRFSSEGYLSCASCHFDGGHDGRTWDFTDRGEGLRNTIELRGRSGTGHGRIHWSANFDEIQDFENDIRLHFGGTGLMSDSDFELTSDTLGTPKAGRSVDLDALAAYVSSLGLESMPKSPYRNPDGTLTSGALKGKKIYSQLSCQTCHSGIQMTDSTLNESHLHDVSTVSSSSGMRRGEEVLPGIDTPTLRGLWDSAPYLHDGSAKLLEDVFRTFGGEDYQAEDATTFGGAGISDTLAVGAHRGHFAYLPRNYSSGLVFDSIPVLPGERSKMVTLRYSISQLEMIYLVANGEPREVQLLPGTFEEQFLTGWMEQSIEIPLQQNSSELQLALYADVPTSDIAIDELFVRRVITSPEHPHAKVQDLAPSDQENLIEFLLQLDGTNDNFQATTEAPPVITVPDETADDAEKPVFGNSLLAGMDGALISISQL
;
A
#
# COMPACT_ATOMS: atom_id res chain seq x y z
N ASN A 1 -15.07 -4.59 -21.72
CA ASN A 1 -15.75 -4.26 -20.44
C ASN A 1 -14.63 -3.87 -19.48
N THR A 2 -14.32 -2.57 -19.45
CA THR A 2 -13.08 -1.97 -18.93
C THR A 2 -13.20 -1.46 -17.49
N SER A 3 -14.30 -1.73 -16.80
CA SER A 3 -14.45 -1.38 -15.38
C SER A 3 -13.58 -2.32 -14.53
N GLY A 4 -12.31 -1.98 -14.33
CA GLY A 4 -11.46 -2.69 -13.38
C GLY A 4 -12.09 -2.70 -11.98
N LYS A 5 -12.00 -3.84 -11.29
CA LYS A 5 -12.39 -3.98 -9.88
C LYS A 5 -11.42 -3.18 -9.00
N GLY A 6 -11.86 -2.79 -7.81
CA GLY A 6 -10.97 -2.19 -6.81
C GLY A 6 -11.59 -1.02 -6.05
N VAL A 7 -10.81 -0.46 -5.14
CA VAL A 7 -11.17 0.67 -4.28
C VAL A 7 -10.40 1.92 -4.76
N PRO A 8 -11.09 3.03 -5.09
CA PRO A 8 -10.42 4.31 -5.31
C PRO A 8 -9.56 4.68 -4.11
N ASN A 9 -8.28 4.92 -4.35
CA ASN A 9 -7.31 5.37 -3.37
C ASN A 9 -6.49 6.53 -3.96
N TYR A 10 -5.70 7.20 -3.13
CA TYR A 10 -4.91 8.37 -3.52
C TYR A 10 -5.72 9.39 -4.32
N LEU A 11 -6.83 9.88 -3.73
CA LEU A 11 -7.62 10.98 -4.30
C LEU A 11 -6.75 12.23 -4.39
N SER A 12 -6.17 12.47 -5.56
CA SER A 12 -5.00 13.33 -5.75
C SER A 12 -5.37 14.76 -6.16
N GLY A 13 -6.49 14.91 -6.85
CA GLY A 13 -6.96 16.19 -7.37
C GLY A 13 -8.48 16.21 -7.46
N ILE A 14 -9.07 17.37 -7.17
CA ILE A 14 -10.49 17.65 -7.35
C ILE A 14 -10.64 18.99 -8.07
N THR A 15 -11.38 18.99 -9.17
CA THR A 15 -11.66 20.21 -9.95
C THR A 15 -13.15 20.30 -10.25
N LEU A 16 -13.72 21.48 -10.07
CA LEU A 16 -15.12 21.73 -10.43
C LEU A 16 -15.23 22.02 -11.93
N SER A 17 -16.24 21.48 -12.58
CA SER A 17 -16.60 21.87 -13.95
C SER A 17 -16.91 23.38 -14.01
N PRO A 18 -16.68 24.05 -15.15
CA PRO A 18 -16.91 25.50 -15.25
C PRO A 18 -18.35 25.95 -14.98
N ASP A 19 -19.33 25.06 -15.17
CA ASP A 19 -20.74 25.33 -14.83
C ASP A 19 -21.08 25.09 -13.34
N GLY A 20 -20.13 24.58 -12.56
CA GLY A 20 -20.25 24.35 -11.12
C GLY A 20 -21.18 23.19 -10.75
N LYS A 21 -21.47 22.27 -11.66
CA LYS A 21 -22.37 21.13 -11.40
C LYS A 21 -21.66 19.83 -11.10
N GLN A 22 -20.44 19.66 -11.59
CA GLN A 22 -19.69 18.42 -11.46
C GLN A 22 -18.36 18.65 -10.74
N ALA A 23 -17.94 17.69 -9.93
CA ALA A 23 -16.58 17.60 -9.41
C ALA A 23 -15.88 16.40 -10.05
N TRP A 24 -14.76 16.64 -10.72
CA TRP A 24 -13.90 15.61 -11.30
C TRP A 24 -12.76 15.31 -10.34
N ILE A 25 -12.69 14.07 -9.87
CA ILE A 25 -11.73 13.61 -8.86
C ILE A 25 -10.80 12.57 -9.49
N THR A 26 -9.51 12.86 -9.54
CA THR A 26 -8.50 11.89 -10.00
C THR A 26 -8.13 10.94 -8.87
N ALA A 27 -8.06 9.65 -9.20
CA ALA A 27 -7.71 8.62 -8.23
C ALA A 27 -6.99 7.44 -8.89
N LEU A 28 -6.33 6.64 -8.07
CA LEU A 28 -5.84 5.32 -8.44
C LEU A 28 -6.71 4.26 -7.78
N LYS A 29 -7.40 3.47 -8.58
CA LYS A 29 -8.26 2.38 -8.12
C LYS A 29 -7.42 1.12 -7.90
N MET A 30 -7.30 0.69 -6.65
CA MET A 30 -6.48 -0.45 -6.23
C MET A 30 -7.30 -1.74 -6.20
N ASN A 31 -6.88 -2.75 -6.94
CA ASN A 31 -7.65 -3.98 -7.10
C ASN A 31 -7.35 -5.02 -6.00
N THR A 32 -7.62 -4.65 -4.75
CA THR A 32 -7.51 -5.54 -3.57
C THR A 32 -8.57 -6.65 -3.52
N ARG A 33 -9.33 -6.82 -4.61
CA ARG A 33 -10.43 -7.81 -4.74
C ARG A 33 -10.11 -8.87 -5.79
N ARG A 34 -8.84 -8.97 -6.14
CA ARG A 34 -8.31 -9.91 -7.11
C ARG A 34 -7.02 -10.50 -6.56
N GLY A 35 -6.74 -11.71 -7.03
CA GLY A 35 -5.72 -12.62 -6.53
C GLY A 35 -6.31 -14.04 -6.48
N GLU A 36 -5.44 -15.04 -6.45
CA GLU A 36 -5.85 -16.44 -6.53
C GLU A 36 -6.62 -16.88 -5.29
N PHE A 37 -6.29 -16.35 -4.12
CA PHE A 37 -6.99 -16.63 -2.88
C PHE A 37 -8.35 -15.93 -2.85
N VAL A 38 -8.39 -14.63 -3.11
CA VAL A 38 -9.58 -13.78 -2.94
C VAL A 38 -10.62 -13.98 -4.06
N SER A 39 -10.19 -14.44 -5.25
CA SER A 39 -11.10 -14.49 -6.42
C SER A 39 -10.83 -15.61 -7.41
N SER A 40 -9.88 -16.52 -7.11
CA SER A 40 -9.40 -17.56 -8.04
C SER A 40 -8.85 -17.02 -9.36
N VAL A 41 -8.50 -15.74 -9.42
CA VAL A 41 -7.94 -15.10 -10.62
C VAL A 41 -6.74 -14.25 -10.24
N PRO A 42 -5.54 -14.51 -10.79
CA PRO A 42 -4.33 -13.79 -10.40
C PRO A 42 -4.37 -12.32 -10.82
N LEU A 43 -3.59 -11.50 -10.13
CA LEU A 43 -3.29 -10.14 -10.54
C LEU A 43 -2.45 -10.14 -11.82
N THR A 44 -2.63 -9.13 -12.66
CA THR A 44 -1.75 -8.86 -13.81
C THR A 44 -1.38 -7.38 -13.84
N SER A 45 -0.39 -7.02 -14.66
CA SER A 45 0.04 -5.63 -14.82
C SER A 45 -1.10 -4.67 -15.17
N GLU A 46 -2.08 -5.11 -15.97
CA GLU A 46 -3.23 -4.31 -16.42
C GLU A 46 -4.38 -4.20 -15.41
N ASN A 47 -4.37 -5.03 -14.36
CA ASN A 47 -5.49 -5.14 -13.43
C ASN A 47 -5.12 -4.99 -11.95
N THR A 48 -3.84 -4.82 -11.63
CA THR A 48 -3.38 -4.56 -10.25
C THR A 48 -3.89 -3.21 -9.76
N SER A 49 -3.81 -2.18 -10.61
CA SER A 49 -4.36 -0.85 -10.38
C SER A 49 -4.98 -0.31 -11.67
N ARG A 50 -5.93 0.62 -11.54
CA ARG A 50 -6.48 1.39 -12.67
C ARG A 50 -6.52 2.86 -12.34
N SER A 51 -6.01 3.69 -13.25
CA SER A 51 -6.17 5.14 -13.17
C SER A 51 -7.60 5.52 -13.49
N ILE A 52 -8.25 6.31 -12.64
CA ILE A 52 -9.64 6.73 -12.85
C ILE A 52 -9.86 8.22 -12.61
N ILE A 53 -10.97 8.71 -13.14
CA ILE A 53 -11.59 9.99 -12.79
C ILE A 53 -13.02 9.71 -12.36
N SER A 54 -13.32 9.94 -11.09
CA SER A 54 -14.69 9.93 -10.57
C SER A 54 -15.35 11.28 -10.83
N ILE A 55 -16.56 11.28 -11.41
CA ILE A 55 -17.34 12.48 -11.70
C ILE A 55 -18.54 12.50 -10.76
N LEU A 56 -18.52 13.41 -9.80
CA LEU A 56 -19.60 13.62 -8.84
C LEU A 56 -20.53 14.72 -9.30
N ASP A 57 -21.84 14.52 -9.16
CA ASP A 57 -22.81 15.61 -9.16
C ASP A 57 -22.74 16.33 -7.81
N ILE A 58 -22.50 17.65 -7.83
CA ILE A 58 -22.23 18.42 -6.62
C ILE A 58 -23.49 18.59 -5.76
N ASP A 59 -24.66 18.72 -6.39
CA ASP A 59 -25.92 18.97 -5.68
C ASP A 59 -26.39 17.74 -4.90
N SER A 60 -26.24 16.55 -5.49
CA SER A 60 -26.62 15.28 -4.86
C SER A 60 -25.49 14.60 -4.08
N GLY A 61 -24.23 14.92 -4.39
CA GLY A 61 -23.04 14.25 -3.84
C GLY A 61 -22.84 12.83 -4.35
N ILE A 62 -23.48 12.46 -5.47
CA ILE A 62 -23.45 11.10 -6.04
C ILE A 62 -22.46 11.03 -7.21
N GLU A 63 -21.69 9.95 -7.31
CA GLU A 63 -20.91 9.64 -8.51
C GLU A 63 -21.84 9.31 -9.69
N ILE A 64 -21.81 10.15 -10.72
CA ILE A 64 -22.66 10.02 -11.91
C ILE A 64 -21.93 9.36 -13.08
N ALA A 65 -20.59 9.33 -13.06
CA ALA A 65 -19.76 8.63 -14.03
C ALA A 65 -18.36 8.36 -13.48
N GLN A 66 -17.71 7.32 -14.02
CA GLN A 66 -16.30 7.01 -13.79
C GLN A 66 -15.61 6.87 -15.13
N LEU A 67 -14.52 7.60 -15.33
CA LEU A 67 -13.64 7.43 -16.49
C LEU A 67 -12.48 6.54 -16.09
N ASP A 68 -12.25 5.49 -16.85
CA ASP A 68 -11.01 4.70 -16.76
C ASP A 68 -9.98 5.30 -17.73
N ILE A 69 -8.79 5.60 -17.21
CA ILE A 69 -7.68 6.12 -18.01
C ILE A 69 -6.79 4.94 -18.40
N ASP A 70 -7.04 4.45 -19.60
CA ASP A 70 -6.31 3.33 -20.17
C ASP A 70 -4.81 3.66 -20.36
N ASN A 71 -3.97 2.65 -20.14
CA ASN A 71 -2.52 2.70 -20.27
C ASN A 71 -1.89 3.84 -19.46
N ALA A 72 -2.34 4.01 -18.22
CA ALA A 72 -1.93 5.11 -17.35
C ALA A 72 -1.83 4.73 -15.88
N ASP A 73 -0.96 5.46 -15.18
CA ASP A 73 -0.74 5.40 -13.75
C ASP A 73 -0.85 6.79 -13.10
N SER A 74 -1.47 6.81 -11.93
CA SER A 74 -1.45 7.91 -10.97
C SER A 74 -1.86 9.26 -11.57
N PRO A 75 -3.12 9.45 -12.01
CA PRO A 75 -3.61 10.76 -12.42
C PRO A 75 -3.59 11.70 -11.22
N GLN A 76 -3.23 12.97 -11.43
CA GLN A 76 -2.95 13.90 -10.32
C GLN A 76 -3.86 15.12 -10.27
N SER A 77 -4.22 15.67 -11.44
CA SER A 77 -4.95 16.93 -11.49
C SER A 77 -5.70 17.05 -12.81
N VAL A 78 -6.82 17.77 -12.78
CA VAL A 78 -7.69 18.07 -13.91
C VAL A 78 -7.77 19.58 -14.08
N GLU A 79 -7.68 20.08 -15.31
CA GLU A 79 -7.98 21.47 -15.66
C GLU A 79 -8.97 21.51 -16.82
N PHE A 80 -9.96 22.39 -16.77
CA PHE A 80 -10.92 22.56 -17.86
C PHE A 80 -10.51 23.68 -18.82
N SER A 81 -10.92 23.57 -20.08
CA SER A 81 -11.01 24.73 -20.96
C SER A 81 -12.00 25.77 -20.40
N PRO A 82 -11.94 27.04 -20.83
CA PRO A 82 -12.82 28.08 -20.28
C PRO A 82 -14.29 27.84 -20.58
N GLN A 83 -14.59 27.14 -21.68
CA GLN A 83 -15.95 26.75 -22.05
C GLN A 83 -16.38 25.43 -21.40
N GLY A 84 -15.45 24.69 -20.80
CA GLY A 84 -15.70 23.37 -20.22
C GLY A 84 -15.94 22.27 -21.24
N ASP A 85 -15.64 22.50 -22.52
CA ASP A 85 -15.72 21.55 -23.64
C ASP A 85 -14.52 20.59 -23.73
N TYR A 86 -13.45 20.89 -22.99
CA TYR A 86 -12.29 20.03 -22.85
C TYR A 86 -11.81 19.93 -21.40
N ALA A 87 -11.24 18.78 -21.05
CA ALA A 87 -10.55 18.55 -19.78
C ALA A 87 -9.12 18.01 -20.02
N PHE A 88 -8.15 18.52 -19.29
CA PHE A 88 -6.73 18.14 -19.34
C PHE A 88 -6.35 17.45 -18.04
N VAL A 89 -5.75 16.26 -18.12
CA VAL A 89 -5.49 15.40 -16.96
C VAL A 89 -4.02 15.00 -16.91
N THR A 90 -3.30 15.36 -15.85
CA THR A 90 -1.87 15.00 -15.71
C THR A 90 -1.72 13.56 -15.22
N LEU A 91 -0.82 12.81 -15.88
CA LEU A 91 -0.54 11.41 -15.58
C LEU A 91 0.89 11.27 -15.06
N GLN A 92 1.04 11.13 -13.74
CA GLN A 92 2.32 11.17 -13.07
C GLN A 92 3.27 10.07 -13.57
N GLY A 93 2.75 8.83 -13.67
CA GLY A 93 3.54 7.67 -14.05
C GLY A 93 3.97 7.65 -15.51
N ASN A 94 3.29 8.40 -16.38
CA ASN A 94 3.41 8.28 -17.84
C ASN A 94 4.08 9.46 -18.51
N ARG A 95 4.48 10.49 -17.74
CA ARG A 95 5.10 11.73 -18.27
C ARG A 95 4.18 12.42 -19.29
N ALA A 96 2.89 12.47 -19.01
CA ALA A 96 1.88 12.84 -19.99
C ALA A 96 0.75 13.71 -19.44
N VAL A 97 0.01 14.35 -20.36
CA VAL A 97 -1.31 14.94 -20.11
C VAL A 97 -2.32 14.38 -21.11
N ASP A 98 -3.40 13.79 -20.62
CA ASP A 98 -4.53 13.38 -21.45
C ASP A 98 -5.51 14.52 -21.65
N LEU A 99 -6.03 14.64 -22.87
CA LEU A 99 -7.08 15.59 -23.23
C LEU A 99 -8.36 14.83 -23.54
N TYR A 100 -9.44 15.26 -22.91
CA TYR A 100 -10.79 14.71 -23.08
C TYR A 100 -11.73 15.74 -23.72
N ASP A 101 -12.59 15.27 -24.61
CA ASP A 101 -13.82 15.96 -25.02
C ASP A 101 -14.91 15.66 -24.00
N THR A 102 -15.42 16.69 -23.35
CA THR A 102 -16.40 16.60 -22.24
C THR A 102 -17.85 16.81 -22.70
N LEU A 103 -18.07 17.16 -23.97
CA LEU A 103 -19.41 17.43 -24.50
C LEU A 103 -20.19 16.16 -24.84
N ARG A 104 -19.51 15.01 -24.86
CA ARG A 104 -20.13 13.70 -25.02
C ARG A 104 -20.77 13.23 -23.72
N GLU A 105 -21.79 12.38 -23.84
CA GLU A 105 -22.46 11.74 -22.69
C GLU A 105 -21.47 11.02 -21.77
N THR A 106 -20.47 10.36 -22.35
CA THR A 106 -19.27 9.91 -21.65
C THR A 106 -18.07 10.64 -22.26
N PRO A 107 -17.30 11.39 -21.45
CA PRO A 107 -16.09 12.04 -21.93
C PRO A 107 -15.14 11.09 -22.68
N GLU A 108 -14.62 11.54 -23.82
CA GLU A 108 -13.78 10.73 -24.70
C GLU A 108 -12.36 11.30 -24.76
N LYS A 109 -11.35 10.46 -24.55
CA LYS A 109 -9.94 10.85 -24.72
C LYS A 109 -9.66 11.14 -26.20
N LEU A 110 -9.23 12.37 -26.50
CA LEU A 110 -8.88 12.79 -27.85
C LEU A 110 -7.41 12.50 -28.18
N LEU A 111 -6.51 12.87 -27.27
CA LEU A 111 -5.07 12.76 -27.48
C LEU A 111 -4.30 12.78 -26.15
N ARG A 112 -3.07 12.27 -26.20
CA ARG A 112 -2.11 12.29 -25.09
C ARG A 112 -0.93 13.19 -25.46
N LEU A 113 -0.65 14.18 -24.63
CA LEU A 113 0.43 15.16 -24.80
C LEU A 113 1.66 14.76 -24.00
N ALA A 114 2.85 14.92 -24.59
CA ALA A 114 4.12 14.70 -23.91
C ALA A 114 4.41 15.78 -22.88
N ALA A 115 4.66 15.40 -21.63
CA ALA A 115 5.07 16.28 -20.54
C ALA A 115 6.45 15.89 -19.98
N GLY A 116 6.92 16.60 -18.96
CA GLY A 116 8.11 16.20 -18.22
C GLY A 116 7.83 15.03 -17.27
N ILE A 117 8.81 14.68 -16.44
CA ILE A 117 8.72 13.56 -15.50
C ILE A 117 7.84 13.94 -14.30
N ALA A 118 6.90 13.04 -13.96
CA ALA A 118 5.92 13.19 -12.89
C ALA A 118 5.13 14.51 -12.98
N PRO A 119 4.34 14.73 -14.05
CA PRO A 119 3.45 15.89 -14.11
C PRO A 119 2.35 15.75 -13.04
N GLN A 120 2.19 16.78 -12.21
CA GLN A 120 1.26 16.75 -11.07
C GLN A 120 0.25 17.90 -11.10
N GLY A 121 0.75 19.12 -11.27
CA GLY A 121 -0.10 20.32 -11.32
C GLY A 121 -0.36 20.74 -12.75
N ILE A 122 -1.54 21.30 -13.00
CA ILE A 122 -1.93 21.85 -14.30
C ILE A 122 -2.73 23.13 -14.11
N LEU A 123 -2.59 24.07 -15.04
CA LEU A 123 -3.29 25.36 -15.01
C LEU A 123 -3.46 25.91 -16.41
N LEU A 124 -4.64 26.43 -16.75
CA LEU A 124 -4.86 27.17 -17.98
C LEU A 124 -4.72 28.68 -17.75
N GLY A 125 -3.60 29.25 -18.18
CA GLY A 125 -3.34 30.69 -18.16
C GLY A 125 -3.89 31.41 -19.39
N GLY A 126 -4.43 32.62 -19.19
CA GLY A 126 -4.84 33.51 -20.28
C GLY A 126 -5.88 32.90 -21.23
N ASN A 127 -6.63 31.89 -20.77
CA ASN A 127 -7.63 31.12 -21.52
C ASN A 127 -7.11 30.25 -22.68
N SER A 128 -5.79 30.17 -22.90
CA SER A 128 -5.24 29.38 -24.02
C SER A 128 -3.82 28.88 -23.83
N GLN A 129 -3.20 29.10 -22.67
CA GLN A 129 -1.83 28.63 -22.38
C GLN A 129 -1.88 27.62 -21.25
N LEU A 130 -1.69 26.34 -21.57
CA LEU A 130 -1.71 25.29 -20.56
C LEU A 130 -0.32 25.12 -19.97
N PHE A 131 -0.21 25.25 -18.65
CA PHE A 131 1.04 25.08 -17.90
C PHE A 131 0.96 23.81 -17.08
N VAL A 132 1.96 22.95 -17.22
CA VAL A 132 2.05 21.66 -16.52
C VAL A 132 3.28 21.66 -15.63
N ASN A 133 3.06 21.50 -14.33
CA ASN A 133 4.11 21.40 -13.32
C ASN A 133 4.71 19.99 -13.33
N ASN A 134 5.90 19.85 -13.94
CA ASN A 134 6.65 18.60 -13.93
C ASN A 134 7.45 18.52 -12.64
N PHE A 135 6.99 17.69 -11.71
CA PHE A 135 7.57 17.61 -10.37
C PHE A 135 9.03 17.17 -10.44
N LEU A 136 9.34 16.06 -11.12
CA LEU A 136 10.67 15.45 -11.09
C LEU A 136 11.61 15.89 -12.22
N SER A 137 11.09 16.52 -13.28
CA SER A 137 11.94 17.26 -14.24
C SER A 137 12.35 18.64 -13.76
N ARG A 138 11.80 19.11 -12.62
CA ARG A 138 12.03 20.48 -12.12
C ARG A 138 11.71 21.55 -13.15
N SER A 139 10.72 21.31 -14.01
CA SER A 139 10.31 22.23 -15.09
C SER A 139 8.80 22.48 -15.11
N VAL A 140 8.38 23.48 -15.88
CA VAL A 140 7.00 23.68 -16.31
C VAL A 140 6.94 23.48 -17.83
N THR A 141 6.05 22.63 -18.31
CA THR A 141 5.75 22.55 -19.75
C THR A 141 4.64 23.51 -20.10
N ARG A 142 4.81 24.34 -21.13
CA ARG A 142 3.77 25.24 -21.65
C ARG A 142 3.28 24.78 -23.02
N TYR A 143 1.98 24.57 -23.19
CA TYR A 143 1.34 24.34 -24.50
C TYR A 143 0.55 25.57 -24.93
N GLU A 144 0.63 25.90 -26.21
CA GLU A 144 -0.20 26.94 -26.83
C GLU A 144 -1.44 26.29 -27.44
N LEU A 145 -2.61 26.59 -26.87
CA LEU A 145 -3.88 25.96 -27.22
C LEU A 145 -4.82 26.86 -28.03
N ALA A 146 -4.44 28.12 -28.30
CA ALA A 146 -5.35 29.10 -28.90
C ALA A 146 -5.93 28.64 -30.24
N GLU A 147 -5.12 28.09 -31.13
CA GLU A 147 -5.59 27.61 -32.43
C GLU A 147 -6.44 26.34 -32.29
N PHE A 148 -6.11 25.46 -31.34
CA PHE A 148 -6.85 24.23 -31.06
C PHE A 148 -8.24 24.54 -30.48
N LEU A 149 -8.30 25.34 -29.41
CA LEU A 149 -9.56 25.72 -28.75
C LEU A 149 -10.50 26.51 -29.66
N ASN A 150 -9.96 27.24 -30.64
CA ASN A 150 -10.77 27.93 -31.66
C ASN A 150 -11.14 27.04 -32.86
N GLY A 151 -10.86 25.74 -32.81
CA GLY A 151 -11.19 24.77 -33.87
C GLY A 151 -10.41 24.98 -35.17
N ARG A 152 -9.29 25.72 -35.16
CA ARG A 152 -8.48 26.00 -36.34
C ARG A 152 -7.48 24.87 -36.65
N THR A 153 -7.19 24.03 -35.67
CA THR A 153 -6.31 22.85 -35.79
C THR A 153 -6.79 21.75 -34.86
N SER A 154 -6.57 20.49 -35.25
CA SER A 154 -6.68 19.32 -34.37
C SER A 154 -5.36 18.95 -33.71
N ASN A 155 -4.25 19.59 -34.13
CA ASN A 155 -2.91 19.33 -33.64
C ASN A 155 -2.53 20.36 -32.59
N ILE A 156 -2.02 19.89 -31.46
CA ILE A 156 -1.37 20.71 -30.44
C ILE A 156 0.14 20.55 -30.64
N VAL A 157 0.85 21.67 -30.74
CA VAL A 157 2.31 21.68 -30.90
C VAL A 157 2.97 21.17 -29.62
N GLU A 158 4.12 20.52 -29.76
CA GLU A 158 4.94 20.06 -28.63
C GLU A 158 5.15 21.19 -27.61
N GLY A 159 5.01 20.84 -26.32
CA GLY A 159 5.10 21.80 -25.24
C GLY A 159 6.53 22.34 -25.05
N ILE A 160 6.63 23.61 -24.65
CA ILE A 160 7.91 24.26 -24.35
C ILE A 160 8.23 24.02 -22.87
N SER A 161 9.33 23.31 -22.59
CA SER A 161 9.80 23.05 -21.22
C SER A 161 10.63 24.23 -20.69
N ILE A 162 10.27 24.73 -19.50
CA ILE A 162 10.91 25.86 -18.83
C ILE A 162 11.43 25.38 -17.46
N ALA A 163 12.73 25.48 -17.20
CA ALA A 163 13.31 25.08 -15.93
C ALA A 163 12.84 25.98 -14.76
N LYS A 164 12.48 25.37 -13.63
CA LYS A 164 12.05 26.09 -12.40
C LYS A 164 13.18 26.33 -11.41
N LEU A 165 14.13 25.40 -11.33
CA LEU A 165 15.13 25.37 -10.25
C LEU A 165 16.52 25.71 -10.78
N ALA A 166 17.22 26.59 -10.07
CA ALA A 166 18.61 26.93 -10.34
C ALA A 166 19.61 25.95 -9.68
N ARG A 167 19.19 25.25 -8.61
CA ARG A 167 20.01 24.29 -7.87
C ARG A 167 19.15 23.11 -7.42
N GLU A 168 19.62 21.90 -7.71
CA GLU A 168 19.04 20.65 -7.23
C GLU A 168 19.69 20.24 -5.89
N SER A 169 18.86 19.81 -4.93
CA SER A 169 19.31 19.39 -3.60
C SER A 169 19.68 17.92 -3.54
N LEU A 170 19.05 17.09 -4.38
CA LEU A 170 19.37 15.67 -4.49
C LEU A 170 20.67 15.49 -5.28
N SER A 171 21.45 14.47 -4.95
CA SER A 171 22.54 14.05 -5.84
C SER A 171 21.95 13.55 -7.17
N PRO A 172 22.71 13.62 -8.27
CA PRO A 172 22.22 13.13 -9.57
C PRO A 172 21.71 11.67 -9.52
N GLN A 173 22.38 10.80 -8.77
CA GLN A 173 22.00 9.40 -8.59
C GLN A 173 20.67 9.26 -7.83
N ILE A 174 20.48 9.97 -6.71
CA ILE A 174 19.24 9.91 -5.93
C ILE A 174 18.07 10.52 -6.74
N LEU A 175 18.30 11.63 -7.45
CA LEU A 175 17.27 12.21 -8.31
C LEU A 175 16.84 11.23 -9.41
N LYS A 176 17.81 10.57 -10.06
CA LYS A 176 17.55 9.58 -11.09
C LYS A 176 16.74 8.40 -10.54
N GLY A 177 17.10 7.90 -9.36
CA GLY A 177 16.33 6.88 -8.64
C GLY A 177 14.91 7.31 -8.33
N LYS A 178 14.72 8.55 -7.82
CA LYS A 178 13.39 9.10 -7.56
C LYS A 178 12.57 9.21 -8.85
N GLN A 179 13.19 9.58 -9.98
CA GLN A 179 12.52 9.60 -11.28
C GLN A 179 12.04 8.22 -11.72
N PHE A 180 12.84 7.17 -11.49
CA PHE A 180 12.46 5.79 -11.78
C PHE A 180 11.35 5.27 -10.86
N PHE A 181 11.43 5.57 -9.57
CA PHE A 181 10.39 5.19 -8.61
C PHE A 181 8.98 5.69 -8.99
N TYR A 182 8.91 6.84 -9.68
CA TYR A 182 7.67 7.46 -10.17
C TYR A 182 7.32 7.10 -11.62
N SER A 183 8.10 6.27 -12.30
CA SER A 183 7.88 5.96 -13.72
C SER A 183 7.11 4.65 -13.87
N ALA A 184 5.94 4.71 -14.50
CA ALA A 184 5.22 3.55 -15.04
C ALA A 184 5.53 3.37 -16.53
N SER A 185 5.68 4.49 -17.25
CA SER A 185 6.24 4.52 -18.60
C SER A 185 7.23 5.67 -18.79
N GLU A 186 8.26 5.43 -19.60
CA GLU A 186 9.24 6.44 -20.00
C GLU A 186 9.01 7.03 -21.39
N ASP A 187 8.16 6.38 -22.20
CA ASP A 187 7.85 6.75 -23.57
C ASP A 187 6.34 6.63 -23.80
N LEU A 188 5.76 7.67 -24.41
CA LEU A 188 4.33 7.77 -24.70
C LEU A 188 3.86 6.80 -25.77
N ASN A 189 4.78 6.36 -26.65
CA ASN A 189 4.46 5.55 -27.83
C ASN A 189 5.09 4.15 -27.77
N ALA A 190 5.82 3.82 -26.71
CA ALA A 190 6.45 2.52 -26.62
C ALA A 190 5.40 1.43 -26.39
N ALA A 191 5.48 0.36 -27.19
CA ALA A 191 4.66 -0.83 -27.01
C ALA A 191 4.98 -1.62 -25.72
N SER A 192 6.12 -1.30 -25.07
CA SER A 192 6.54 -1.86 -23.79
C SER A 192 7.47 -0.87 -23.08
N SER A 193 7.25 -0.64 -21.78
CA SER A 193 8.20 0.14 -20.96
C SER A 193 9.18 -0.75 -20.19
N ARG A 194 10.24 -0.13 -19.66
CA ARG A 194 11.15 -0.80 -18.71
C ARG A 194 10.47 -1.12 -17.38
N PHE A 195 9.47 -0.33 -16.98
CA PHE A 195 8.82 -0.42 -15.67
C PHE A 195 7.55 -1.28 -15.68
N SER A 196 6.62 -0.97 -16.58
CA SER A 196 5.36 -1.69 -16.71
C SER A 196 5.03 -1.89 -18.19
N SER A 197 4.43 -3.02 -18.55
CA SER A 197 4.13 -3.38 -19.96
C SER A 197 3.39 -2.27 -20.69
N GLU A 198 2.31 -1.76 -20.08
CA GLU A 198 1.41 -0.76 -20.67
C GLU A 198 1.33 0.53 -19.84
N GLY A 199 2.22 0.70 -18.85
CA GLY A 199 2.32 1.92 -18.06
C GLY A 199 1.24 2.12 -17.01
N TYR A 200 0.72 1.02 -16.44
CA TYR A 200 -0.31 1.06 -15.38
C TYR A 200 0.24 1.16 -13.96
N LEU A 201 1.52 0.83 -13.76
CA LEU A 201 2.07 0.67 -12.42
C LEU A 201 3.49 1.23 -12.32
N SER A 202 3.72 1.97 -11.23
CA SER A 202 5.03 2.44 -10.76
C SER A 202 5.19 2.05 -9.29
N CYS A 203 6.39 2.23 -8.72
CA CYS A 203 6.58 2.04 -7.28
C CYS A 203 5.69 3.00 -6.47
N ALA A 204 5.53 4.24 -6.95
CA ALA A 204 4.71 5.26 -6.34
C ALA A 204 3.19 4.96 -6.36
N SER A 205 2.75 3.97 -7.16
CA SER A 205 1.35 3.54 -7.21
C SER A 205 0.89 2.86 -5.91
N CYS A 206 1.79 2.18 -5.19
CA CYS A 206 1.51 1.59 -3.88
C CYS A 206 2.28 2.28 -2.74
N HIS A 207 3.41 2.93 -3.06
CA HIS A 207 4.27 3.61 -2.11
C HIS A 207 4.38 5.11 -2.41
N PHE A 208 3.26 5.84 -2.32
CA PHE A 208 3.24 7.27 -2.64
C PHE A 208 4.24 8.08 -1.79
N ASP A 209 5.21 8.75 -2.44
CA ASP A 209 6.35 9.43 -1.80
C ASP A 209 7.17 8.54 -0.82
N GLY A 210 7.16 7.22 -1.05
CA GLY A 210 7.78 6.23 -0.16
C GLY A 210 6.89 5.78 0.99
N GLY A 211 5.66 6.29 1.08
CA GLY A 211 4.64 5.86 2.03
C GLY A 211 4.12 4.45 1.78
N HIS A 212 2.92 4.19 2.27
CA HIS A 212 2.13 3.01 1.96
C HIS A 212 0.71 3.44 1.53
N ASP A 213 -0.01 2.53 0.89
CA ASP A 213 -1.39 2.76 0.42
C ASP A 213 -2.45 2.35 1.45
N GLY A 214 -2.01 1.80 2.59
CA GLY A 214 -2.85 1.26 3.64
C GLY A 214 -3.74 0.10 3.17
N ARG A 215 -3.35 -0.63 2.11
CA ARG A 215 -4.09 -1.75 1.55
C ARG A 215 -3.39 -3.09 1.81
N THR A 216 -4.20 -4.14 1.90
CA THR A 216 -3.75 -5.54 1.81
C THR A 216 -3.99 -6.05 0.40
N TRP A 217 -2.95 -6.61 -0.19
CA TRP A 217 -2.94 -7.20 -1.52
C TRP A 217 -2.91 -8.72 -1.44
N ASP A 218 -3.54 -9.39 -2.40
CA ASP A 218 -3.41 -10.84 -2.57
C ASP A 218 -2.33 -11.16 -3.60
N PHE A 219 -1.17 -11.59 -3.10
CA PHE A 219 -0.02 -12.06 -3.88
C PHE A 219 0.17 -13.57 -3.75
N THR A 220 -0.89 -14.34 -3.53
CA THR A 220 -0.81 -15.82 -3.53
C THR A 220 -0.28 -16.38 -4.85
N ASP A 221 -0.60 -15.75 -5.98
CA ASP A 221 -0.08 -16.10 -7.31
C ASP A 221 1.44 -15.98 -7.42
N ARG A 222 2.05 -15.19 -6.52
CA ARG A 222 3.49 -14.95 -6.43
C ARG A 222 4.15 -15.76 -5.31
N GLY A 223 3.37 -16.58 -4.61
CA GLY A 223 3.81 -17.35 -3.45
C GLY A 223 3.97 -16.52 -2.17
N GLU A 224 3.66 -15.22 -2.14
CA GLU A 224 3.72 -14.41 -0.91
C GLU A 224 2.41 -14.47 -0.14
N GLY A 225 1.24 -14.57 -0.78
CA GLY A 225 -0.05 -14.53 -0.08
C GLY A 225 -0.54 -13.13 0.26
N LEU A 226 -1.41 -12.99 1.26
CA LEU A 226 -1.94 -11.68 1.66
C LEU A 226 -0.84 -10.82 2.27
N ARG A 227 -0.65 -9.62 1.72
CA ARG A 227 0.42 -8.69 2.09
C ARG A 227 -0.10 -7.26 2.22
N ASN A 228 -0.02 -6.73 3.42
CA ASN A 228 -0.17 -5.31 3.71
C ASN A 228 1.04 -4.54 3.20
N THR A 229 0.81 -3.41 2.53
CA THR A 229 1.88 -2.58 1.96
C THR A 229 2.77 -2.00 3.06
N ILE A 230 4.08 -2.17 2.88
CA ILE A 230 5.09 -1.70 3.84
C ILE A 230 5.43 -0.22 3.64
N GLU A 231 5.45 0.57 4.71
CA GLU A 231 6.01 1.93 4.72
C GLU A 231 7.52 1.92 4.40
N LEU A 232 8.00 2.70 3.42
CA LEU A 232 9.43 2.75 3.08
C LEU A 232 10.18 3.90 3.78
N ARG A 233 9.49 4.96 4.19
CA ARG A 233 10.09 6.08 4.92
C ARG A 233 10.62 5.61 6.27
N GLY A 234 11.82 6.05 6.63
CA GLY A 234 12.46 5.64 7.88
C GLY A 234 13.27 4.35 7.79
N ARG A 235 13.21 3.60 6.68
CA ARG A 235 13.85 2.27 6.56
C ARG A 235 15.26 2.30 5.98
N SER A 236 15.64 3.37 5.28
CA SER A 236 16.92 3.47 4.57
C SER A 236 17.19 2.26 3.67
N GLY A 237 16.21 1.86 2.86
CA GLY A 237 16.31 0.66 2.03
C GLY A 237 16.37 -0.60 2.88
N THR A 238 17.54 -1.23 2.96
CA THR A 238 17.82 -2.43 3.76
C THR A 238 18.31 -2.12 5.18
N GLY A 239 18.19 -0.86 5.63
CA GLY A 239 18.62 -0.43 6.96
C GLY A 239 17.92 -1.15 8.13
N HIS A 240 16.82 -1.85 7.85
CA HIS A 240 16.05 -2.68 8.78
C HIS A 240 16.19 -4.18 8.51
N GLY A 241 17.21 -4.63 7.75
CA GLY A 241 17.42 -6.03 7.41
C GLY A 241 16.86 -6.41 6.04
N ARG A 242 16.40 -7.66 5.93
CA ARG A 242 15.81 -8.19 4.69
C ARG A 242 14.48 -7.53 4.37
N ILE A 243 14.03 -7.70 3.12
CA ILE A 243 12.82 -7.06 2.60
C ILE A 243 11.72 -8.07 2.35
N HIS A 244 10.50 -7.55 2.29
CA HIS A 244 9.22 -8.25 2.39
C HIS A 244 8.97 -8.86 3.76
N TRP A 245 7.70 -9.13 4.03
CA TRP A 245 7.27 -9.80 5.26
C TRP A 245 7.86 -11.22 5.39
N SER A 246 8.23 -11.85 4.28
CA SER A 246 8.88 -13.17 4.23
C SER A 246 10.41 -13.12 4.29
N ALA A 247 11.03 -11.93 4.38
CA ALA A 247 12.48 -11.74 4.31
C ALA A 247 13.13 -12.51 3.14
N ASN A 248 12.55 -12.38 1.94
CA ASN A 248 12.99 -13.11 0.76
C ASN A 248 13.95 -12.32 -0.13
N PHE A 249 14.14 -11.01 0.11
CA PHE A 249 15.02 -10.11 -0.65
C PHE A 249 16.11 -9.54 0.28
N ASP A 250 17.34 -9.41 -0.20
CA ASP A 250 18.47 -8.85 0.57
C ASP A 250 19.06 -7.55 0.00
N GLU A 251 18.54 -7.09 -1.15
CA GLU A 251 18.90 -5.80 -1.74
C GLU A 251 17.68 -5.12 -2.41
N ILE A 252 17.68 -3.79 -2.53
CA ILE A 252 16.59 -3.07 -3.24
C ILE A 252 16.58 -3.44 -4.73
N GLN A 253 17.74 -3.78 -5.27
CA GLN A 253 17.89 -4.18 -6.65
C GLN A 253 17.10 -5.46 -6.98
N ASP A 254 16.73 -6.28 -5.98
CA ASP A 254 15.91 -7.47 -6.19
C ASP A 254 14.52 -7.16 -6.75
N PHE A 255 14.00 -5.95 -6.55
CA PHE A 255 12.74 -5.49 -7.15
C PHE A 255 12.78 -5.42 -8.69
N GLU A 256 13.93 -5.62 -9.32
CA GLU A 256 14.00 -5.96 -10.75
C GLU A 256 13.12 -7.18 -11.09
N ASN A 257 13.01 -8.15 -10.18
CA ASN A 257 12.10 -9.29 -10.33
C ASN A 257 10.64 -8.82 -10.46
N ASP A 258 10.20 -7.92 -9.59
CA ASP A 258 8.81 -7.42 -9.63
C ASP A 258 8.55 -6.59 -10.89
N ILE A 259 9.51 -5.75 -11.28
CA ILE A 259 9.44 -4.96 -12.52
C ILE A 259 9.23 -5.89 -13.73
N ARG A 260 10.00 -6.98 -13.82
CA ARG A 260 9.95 -7.90 -14.97
C ARG A 260 8.78 -8.86 -14.92
N LEU A 261 8.56 -9.53 -13.79
CA LEU A 261 7.67 -10.67 -13.66
C LEU A 261 6.24 -10.26 -13.33
N HIS A 262 6.04 -9.14 -12.63
CA HIS A 262 4.72 -8.75 -12.11
C HIS A 262 4.20 -7.46 -12.72
N PHE A 263 5.07 -6.49 -13.01
CA PHE A 263 4.66 -5.25 -13.68
C PHE A 263 4.70 -5.42 -15.22
N GLY A 264 5.39 -6.45 -15.71
CA GLY A 264 5.52 -6.79 -17.12
C GLY A 264 6.48 -5.88 -17.90
N GLY A 265 7.34 -5.14 -17.19
CA GLY A 265 8.36 -4.30 -17.80
C GLY A 265 9.56 -5.08 -18.32
N THR A 266 10.38 -4.45 -19.16
CA THR A 266 11.62 -5.07 -19.65
C THR A 266 12.79 -4.99 -18.66
N GLY A 267 12.65 -4.27 -17.54
CA GLY A 267 13.67 -4.16 -16.50
C GLY A 267 14.67 -3.01 -16.67
N LEU A 268 15.41 -2.73 -15.59
CA LEU A 268 16.48 -1.73 -15.50
C LEU A 268 17.88 -2.33 -15.62
N MET A 269 18.03 -3.65 -15.71
CA MET A 269 19.31 -4.30 -16.01
C MET A 269 19.26 -5.09 -17.32
N SER A 270 20.40 -5.63 -17.76
CA SER A 270 20.44 -6.48 -18.95
C SER A 270 19.81 -7.85 -18.67
N ASP A 271 19.23 -8.49 -19.70
CA ASP A 271 18.64 -9.83 -19.54
C ASP A 271 19.69 -10.86 -19.07
N SER A 272 20.92 -10.75 -19.58
CA SER A 272 22.03 -11.62 -19.17
C SER A 272 22.40 -11.46 -17.70
N ASP A 273 22.40 -10.24 -17.17
CA ASP A 273 22.64 -10.04 -15.74
C ASP A 273 21.46 -10.55 -14.91
N PHE A 274 20.22 -10.30 -15.34
CA PHE A 274 19.02 -10.77 -14.64
C PHE A 274 18.98 -12.29 -14.54
N GLU A 275 19.26 -13.01 -15.64
CA GLU A 275 19.32 -14.47 -15.65
C GLU A 275 20.34 -15.02 -14.63
N LEU A 276 21.49 -14.35 -14.48
CA LEU A 276 22.55 -14.72 -13.53
C LEU A 276 22.23 -14.38 -12.07
N THR A 277 21.27 -13.48 -11.84
CA THR A 277 21.01 -12.89 -10.51
C THR A 277 19.56 -12.97 -10.07
N SER A 278 18.70 -13.69 -10.79
CA SER A 278 17.26 -13.80 -10.48
C SER A 278 16.96 -14.35 -9.08
N ASP A 279 17.86 -15.16 -8.50
CA ASP A 279 17.76 -15.55 -7.10
C ASP A 279 18.04 -14.35 -6.17
N THR A 280 17.00 -13.91 -5.47
CA THR A 280 16.96 -12.71 -4.61
C THR A 280 17.71 -12.83 -3.28
N LEU A 281 18.33 -13.99 -3.00
CA LEU A 281 19.29 -14.16 -1.90
C LEU A 281 20.61 -14.75 -2.41
N GLY A 282 20.81 -14.67 -3.74
CA GLY A 282 21.89 -15.31 -4.47
C GLY A 282 23.01 -14.35 -4.81
N THR A 283 23.36 -14.30 -6.10
CA THR A 283 24.41 -13.39 -6.57
C THR A 283 23.87 -11.96 -6.59
N PRO A 284 24.55 -10.97 -5.97
CA PRO A 284 24.06 -9.60 -5.95
C PRO A 284 23.90 -8.97 -7.34
N LYS A 285 22.84 -8.19 -7.48
CA LYS A 285 22.55 -7.27 -8.60
C LYS A 285 23.21 -5.92 -8.39
N ALA A 286 23.46 -5.52 -7.14
CA ALA A 286 24.16 -4.29 -6.83
C ALA A 286 25.45 -4.13 -7.64
N GLY A 287 25.62 -2.97 -8.29
CA GLY A 287 26.79 -2.67 -9.13
C GLY A 287 26.71 -3.17 -10.57
N ARG A 288 25.65 -3.90 -10.97
CA ARG A 288 25.50 -4.42 -12.35
C ARG A 288 24.78 -3.46 -13.29
N SER A 289 23.92 -2.59 -12.75
CA SER A 289 23.21 -1.58 -13.53
C SER A 289 23.18 -0.26 -12.78
N VAL A 290 23.74 0.77 -13.40
CA VAL A 290 23.71 2.15 -12.89
C VAL A 290 22.29 2.65 -12.66
N ASP A 291 21.35 2.24 -13.50
CA ASP A 291 19.95 2.66 -13.39
C ASP A 291 19.23 1.96 -12.23
N LEU A 292 19.48 0.66 -12.04
CA LEU A 292 18.92 -0.11 -10.92
C LEU A 292 19.54 0.34 -9.59
N ASP A 293 20.85 0.62 -9.57
CA ASP A 293 21.55 1.18 -8.42
C ASP A 293 21.09 2.60 -8.09
N ALA A 294 20.66 3.39 -9.09
CA ALA A 294 20.05 4.69 -8.84
C ALA A 294 18.71 4.54 -8.12
N LEU A 295 17.84 3.61 -8.55
CA LEU A 295 16.59 3.29 -7.85
C LEU A 295 16.85 2.86 -6.40
N ALA A 296 17.81 1.95 -6.20
CA ALA A 296 18.24 1.53 -4.87
C ALA A 296 18.76 2.68 -4.02
N ALA A 297 19.56 3.59 -4.59
CA ALA A 297 20.06 4.76 -3.89
C ALA A 297 18.95 5.71 -3.43
N TYR A 298 17.86 5.86 -4.20
CA TYR A 298 16.70 6.64 -3.76
C TYR A 298 15.98 5.98 -2.59
N VAL A 299 15.65 4.69 -2.67
CA VAL A 299 14.96 4.00 -1.58
C VAL A 299 15.83 3.97 -0.31
N SER A 300 17.15 3.80 -0.45
CA SER A 300 18.12 3.90 0.64
C SER A 300 18.22 5.30 1.25
N SER A 301 17.86 6.35 0.51
CA SER A 301 17.82 7.72 1.03
C SER A 301 16.61 8.02 1.91
N LEU A 302 15.62 7.11 2.00
CA LEU A 302 14.44 7.25 2.85
C LEU A 302 14.74 6.89 4.30
N GLY A 303 15.62 7.64 4.97
CA GLY A 303 16.03 7.43 6.36
C GLY A 303 15.04 7.98 7.39
N LEU A 304 15.42 7.97 8.67
CA LEU A 304 14.57 8.41 9.80
C LEU A 304 14.02 9.83 9.64
N GLU A 305 14.73 10.69 8.91
CA GLU A 305 14.31 12.05 8.57
C GLU A 305 13.11 12.11 7.60
N SER A 306 12.89 11.06 6.81
CA SER A 306 11.75 10.94 5.90
C SER A 306 10.47 10.46 6.59
N MET A 307 10.59 9.84 7.76
CA MET A 307 9.46 9.28 8.50
C MET A 307 8.60 10.38 9.13
N PRO A 308 7.27 10.33 8.99
CA PRO A 308 6.36 11.23 9.67
C PRO A 308 6.52 11.26 11.19
N LYS A 309 6.51 12.46 11.77
CA LYS A 309 6.58 12.65 13.22
C LYS A 309 5.24 12.34 13.88
N SER A 310 5.30 11.59 14.98
CA SER A 310 4.12 11.14 15.69
C SER A 310 3.37 12.34 16.28
N PRO A 311 2.06 12.49 15.98
CA PRO A 311 1.24 13.52 16.59
C PRO A 311 0.92 13.22 18.06
N TYR A 312 1.28 12.04 18.56
CA TYR A 312 0.99 11.59 19.93
C TYR A 312 2.05 12.02 20.96
N ARG A 313 3.11 12.71 20.53
CA ARG A 313 4.15 13.25 21.41
C ARG A 313 3.74 14.57 22.06
N ASN A 314 4.50 14.99 23.08
CA ASN A 314 4.40 16.35 23.59
C ASN A 314 4.81 17.36 22.49
N PRO A 315 4.38 18.63 22.56
CA PRO A 315 4.75 19.67 21.59
C PRO A 315 6.27 19.92 21.46
N ASP A 316 7.06 19.56 22.47
CA ASP A 316 8.53 19.65 22.44
C ASP A 316 9.21 18.39 21.86
N GLY A 317 8.43 17.42 21.36
CA GLY A 317 8.90 16.16 20.80
C GLY A 317 9.29 15.10 21.84
N THR A 318 9.14 15.37 23.14
CA THR A 318 9.41 14.38 24.18
C THR A 318 8.25 13.37 24.32
N LEU A 319 8.56 12.21 24.90
CA LEU A 319 7.53 11.21 25.24
C LEU A 319 6.57 11.76 26.30
N THR A 320 5.28 11.44 26.15
CA THR A 320 4.27 11.74 27.16
C THR A 320 4.51 10.97 28.46
N SER A 321 3.82 11.38 29.54
CA SER A 321 3.94 10.67 30.83
C SER A 321 3.42 9.23 30.79
N GLY A 322 2.41 8.93 29.97
CA GLY A 322 1.90 7.57 29.76
C GLY A 322 2.85 6.75 28.91
N ALA A 323 3.38 7.31 27.81
CA ALA A 323 4.44 6.67 27.03
C ALA A 323 5.70 6.34 27.84
N LEU A 324 6.10 7.18 28.80
CA LEU A 324 7.22 6.86 29.71
C LEU A 324 6.93 5.66 30.63
N LYS A 325 5.67 5.43 31.01
CA LYS A 325 5.24 4.21 31.72
C LYS A 325 5.18 3.02 30.75
N GLY A 326 4.64 3.23 29.55
CA GLY A 326 4.59 2.25 28.47
C GLY A 326 5.96 1.70 28.10
N LYS A 327 6.98 2.57 28.03
CA LYS A 327 8.38 2.16 27.83
C LYS A 327 8.87 1.16 28.87
N LYS A 328 8.44 1.29 30.13
CA LYS A 328 8.79 0.33 31.19
C LYS A 328 8.06 -1.00 30.99
N ILE A 329 6.78 -0.95 30.63
CA ILE A 329 5.96 -2.13 30.34
C ILE A 329 6.52 -2.91 29.14
N TYR A 330 6.91 -2.21 28.08
CA TYR A 330 7.60 -2.77 26.92
C TYR A 330 8.82 -3.61 27.34
N SER A 331 9.66 -3.08 28.23
CA SER A 331 10.80 -3.82 28.78
C SER A 331 10.40 -4.99 29.68
N GLN A 332 9.33 -4.85 30.48
CA GLN A 332 8.83 -5.90 31.37
C GLN A 332 8.24 -7.09 30.61
N LEU A 333 7.59 -6.85 29.48
CA LEU A 333 7.06 -7.88 28.59
C LEU A 333 8.12 -8.46 27.64
N SER A 334 9.35 -7.94 27.71
CA SER A 334 10.48 -8.36 26.86
C SER A 334 10.23 -8.14 25.37
N CYS A 335 9.46 -7.13 24.97
CA CYS A 335 9.19 -6.84 23.55
C CYS A 335 10.49 -6.62 22.75
N GLN A 336 11.54 -6.12 23.41
CA GLN A 336 12.87 -5.90 22.83
C GLN A 336 13.62 -7.16 22.42
N THR A 337 13.12 -8.37 22.70
CA THR A 337 13.80 -9.60 22.25
C THR A 337 13.71 -9.79 20.74
N CYS A 338 12.64 -9.29 20.12
CA CYS A 338 12.48 -9.25 18.65
C CYS A 338 12.50 -7.79 18.18
N HIS A 339 11.79 -6.88 18.85
CA HIS A 339 11.77 -5.46 18.47
C HIS A 339 12.93 -4.68 19.10
N SER A 340 14.14 -5.00 18.66
CA SER A 340 15.37 -4.59 19.34
C SER A 340 16.09 -3.39 18.72
N GLY A 341 17.09 -2.86 19.43
CA GLY A 341 18.04 -1.88 18.89
C GLY A 341 17.43 -0.54 18.50
N ILE A 342 18.20 0.23 17.72
CA ILE A 342 17.72 1.49 17.18
C ILE A 342 16.66 1.27 16.09
N GLN A 343 16.66 0.15 15.37
CA GLN A 343 15.69 -0.06 14.29
C GLN A 343 14.36 -0.67 14.75
N MET A 344 14.22 -1.02 16.03
CA MET A 344 13.03 -1.69 16.59
C MET A 344 12.66 -2.99 15.89
N THR A 345 13.69 -3.72 15.43
CA THR A 345 13.60 -5.03 14.78
C THR A 345 14.93 -5.77 15.01
N ASP A 346 14.88 -7.09 15.01
CA ASP A 346 16.03 -7.99 15.02
C ASP A 346 16.40 -8.48 13.61
N SER A 347 15.66 -8.06 12.58
CA SER A 347 15.95 -8.41 11.18
C SER A 347 17.33 -7.91 10.76
N THR A 348 18.06 -8.76 10.04
CA THR A 348 19.39 -8.49 9.51
C THR A 348 19.49 -8.95 8.06
N LEU A 349 20.51 -8.49 7.32
CA LEU A 349 20.76 -8.94 5.95
C LEU A 349 21.34 -10.36 5.88
N ASN A 350 22.21 -10.69 6.83
CA ASN A 350 22.98 -11.94 6.80
C ASN A 350 22.13 -13.17 7.16
N GLU A 351 21.11 -13.00 8.01
CA GLU A 351 20.25 -14.08 8.48
C GLU A 351 18.79 -13.62 8.53
N SER A 352 17.88 -14.48 8.07
CA SER A 352 16.43 -14.25 8.24
C SER A 352 16.01 -14.64 9.64
N HIS A 353 15.54 -13.67 10.42
CA HIS A 353 14.95 -13.89 11.74
C HIS A 353 13.42 -13.93 11.62
N LEU A 354 12.90 -15.04 11.09
CA LEU A 354 11.46 -15.26 10.94
C LEU A 354 10.89 -15.77 12.26
N HIS A 355 9.82 -15.11 12.73
CA HIS A 355 9.13 -15.49 13.95
C HIS A 355 7.71 -15.94 13.64
N ASP A 356 7.36 -17.14 14.07
CA ASP A 356 5.96 -17.57 14.15
C ASP A 356 5.35 -17.03 15.45
N VAL A 357 4.78 -15.83 15.35
CA VAL A 357 3.93 -15.23 16.39
C VAL A 357 2.46 -15.56 16.12
N SER A 358 2.19 -16.78 15.67
CA SER A 358 0.85 -17.33 15.49
C SER A 358 -0.06 -16.48 14.61
N THR A 359 0.50 -15.61 13.75
CA THR A 359 -0.22 -14.78 12.78
C THR A 359 -0.32 -15.42 11.41
N VAL A 360 0.50 -16.44 11.12
CA VAL A 360 0.45 -17.19 9.86
C VAL A 360 -0.89 -17.95 9.76
N SER A 361 -1.53 -17.90 8.59
CA SER A 361 -2.77 -18.60 8.23
C SER A 361 -2.63 -19.24 6.84
N SER A 362 -3.69 -19.91 6.38
CA SER A 362 -3.83 -20.41 5.01
C SER A 362 -3.57 -19.36 3.93
N SER A 363 -3.88 -18.09 4.21
CA SER A 363 -3.70 -16.97 3.27
C SER A 363 -2.29 -16.36 3.30
N SER A 364 -1.40 -16.78 4.20
CA SER A 364 -0.08 -16.16 4.41
C SER A 364 0.95 -16.52 3.34
N GLY A 365 0.65 -17.45 2.45
CA GLY A 365 1.54 -17.89 1.38
C GLY A 365 2.77 -18.65 1.88
N MET A 366 3.87 -18.50 1.16
CA MET A 366 5.10 -19.28 1.28
C MET A 366 6.31 -18.35 1.31
N ARG A 367 7.50 -18.92 1.50
CA ARG A 367 8.77 -18.23 1.32
C ARG A 367 9.61 -18.94 0.28
N ARG A 368 9.85 -18.31 -0.88
CA ARG A 368 10.74 -18.85 -1.93
C ARG A 368 10.42 -20.32 -2.33
N GLY A 369 9.13 -20.65 -2.42
CA GLY A 369 8.69 -22.01 -2.80
C GLY A 369 8.74 -23.07 -1.69
N GLU A 370 9.02 -22.69 -0.43
CA GLU A 370 8.86 -23.56 0.74
C GLU A 370 7.38 -23.91 0.99
N GLU A 371 7.06 -25.17 1.30
CA GLU A 371 5.66 -25.66 1.45
C GLU A 371 4.81 -24.87 2.45
N VAL A 372 5.43 -24.31 3.50
CA VAL A 372 4.76 -23.51 4.54
C VAL A 372 5.68 -22.35 4.91
N LEU A 373 5.09 -21.15 5.12
CA LEU A 373 5.81 -19.99 5.64
C LEU A 373 6.26 -20.24 7.10
N PRO A 374 7.58 -20.28 7.40
CA PRO A 374 8.06 -20.62 8.75
C PRO A 374 7.83 -19.53 9.80
N GLY A 375 7.50 -18.31 9.37
CA GLY A 375 7.26 -17.15 10.23
C GLY A 375 7.31 -15.85 9.43
N ILE A 376 7.17 -14.73 10.14
CA ILE A 376 7.22 -13.38 9.57
C ILE A 376 8.49 -12.68 10.05
N ASP A 377 9.14 -11.92 9.16
CA ASP A 377 10.26 -11.07 9.53
C ASP A 377 9.80 -9.96 10.46
N THR A 378 10.50 -9.73 11.57
CA THR A 378 10.06 -8.77 12.59
C THR A 378 9.92 -7.37 11.98
N PRO A 379 8.70 -6.81 11.87
CA PRO A 379 8.57 -5.45 11.36
C PRO A 379 9.14 -4.46 12.37
N THR A 380 9.73 -3.37 11.87
CA THR A 380 10.09 -2.23 12.72
C THR A 380 8.84 -1.68 13.42
N LEU A 381 8.97 -1.31 14.70
CA LEU A 381 7.92 -0.55 15.41
C LEU A 381 8.01 0.96 15.15
N ARG A 382 8.95 1.41 14.32
CA ARG A 382 9.06 2.83 13.99
C ARG A 382 7.94 3.27 13.06
N GLY A 383 7.32 4.41 13.38
CA GLY A 383 6.25 4.99 12.55
C GLY A 383 4.90 4.30 12.69
N LEU A 384 4.72 3.41 13.68
CA LEU A 384 3.52 2.57 13.85
C LEU A 384 2.19 3.35 13.94
N TRP A 385 2.26 4.64 14.27
CA TRP A 385 1.09 5.52 14.32
C TRP A 385 0.47 5.82 12.95
N ASP A 386 1.26 5.71 11.88
CA ASP A 386 0.88 5.98 10.49
C ASP A 386 1.14 4.73 9.63
N SER A 387 0.69 3.55 10.11
CA SER A 387 0.95 2.29 9.41
C SER A 387 -0.19 1.28 9.48
N ALA A 388 -1.42 1.74 9.78
CA ALA A 388 -2.59 0.87 9.78
C ALA A 388 -2.99 0.50 8.33
N PRO A 389 -3.60 -0.68 8.10
CA PRO A 389 -3.80 -1.76 9.07
C PRO A 389 -2.49 -2.45 9.46
N TYR A 390 -2.50 -3.21 10.54
CA TYR A 390 -1.33 -3.86 11.13
C TYR A 390 -1.27 -5.35 10.79
N LEU A 391 -0.10 -5.96 11.05
CA LEU A 391 0.29 -7.33 10.66
C LEU A 391 0.53 -7.50 9.16
N HIS A 392 1.13 -8.63 8.79
CA HIS A 392 1.55 -8.90 7.41
C HIS A 392 0.38 -9.01 6.45
N ASP A 393 -0.80 -9.41 6.92
CA ASP A 393 -2.02 -9.57 6.13
C ASP A 393 -3.04 -8.44 6.38
N GLY A 394 -2.71 -7.44 7.20
CA GLY A 394 -3.63 -6.36 7.56
C GLY A 394 -4.81 -6.80 8.45
N SER A 395 -4.74 -7.98 9.08
CA SER A 395 -5.84 -8.53 9.90
C SER A 395 -6.12 -7.75 11.19
N ALA A 396 -5.25 -6.83 11.60
CA ALA A 396 -5.46 -5.95 12.75
C ALA A 396 -5.74 -4.51 12.29
N LYS A 397 -6.99 -4.05 12.39
CA LYS A 397 -7.39 -2.69 11.95
C LYS A 397 -6.94 -1.62 12.92
N LEU A 398 -6.89 -1.96 14.21
CA LEU A 398 -6.39 -1.11 15.29
C LEU A 398 -5.14 -1.75 15.92
N LEU A 399 -4.32 -0.93 16.57
CA LEU A 399 -3.09 -1.42 17.20
C LEU A 399 -3.40 -2.38 18.36
N GLU A 400 -4.50 -2.16 19.06
CA GLU A 400 -5.04 -3.03 20.10
C GLU A 400 -5.28 -4.47 19.61
N ASP A 401 -5.67 -4.62 18.33
CA ASP A 401 -6.03 -5.92 17.75
C ASP A 401 -4.80 -6.81 17.56
N VAL A 402 -3.60 -6.24 17.42
CA VAL A 402 -2.32 -6.97 17.36
C VAL A 402 -2.09 -7.85 18.59
N PHE A 403 -2.64 -7.44 19.74
CA PHE A 403 -2.49 -8.17 21.00
C PHE A 403 -3.59 -9.20 21.26
N ARG A 404 -4.59 -9.30 20.38
CA ARG A 404 -5.81 -10.08 20.59
C ARG A 404 -6.10 -11.09 19.49
N THR A 405 -5.69 -10.79 18.26
CA THR A 405 -6.03 -11.58 17.07
C THR A 405 -4.81 -12.36 16.58
N PHE A 406 -4.90 -13.69 16.54
CA PHE A 406 -3.77 -14.57 16.21
C PHE A 406 -4.16 -15.66 15.22
N GLY A 407 -3.71 -15.54 13.97
CA GLY A 407 -3.75 -16.60 12.95
C GLY A 407 -5.10 -17.31 12.88
N GLY A 408 -5.13 -18.53 12.38
CA GLY A 408 -6.38 -19.29 12.25
C GLY A 408 -6.66 -19.65 10.80
N GLU A 409 -7.90 -20.06 10.55
CA GLU A 409 -8.30 -20.60 9.26
C GLU A 409 -9.24 -19.62 8.55
N ASP A 410 -9.11 -19.61 7.24
CA ASP A 410 -10.00 -18.87 6.35
C ASP A 410 -10.99 -19.85 5.73
N TYR A 411 -12.29 -19.58 5.88
CA TYR A 411 -13.34 -20.42 5.34
C TYR A 411 -14.01 -19.69 4.20
N GLN A 412 -13.87 -20.23 2.99
CA GLN A 412 -14.59 -19.77 1.82
C GLN A 412 -16.08 -20.08 2.00
N ALA A 413 -16.96 -19.12 1.72
CA ALA A 413 -18.38 -19.26 2.00
C ALA A 413 -19.05 -20.34 1.14
N GLU A 414 -18.46 -20.65 -0.02
CA GLU A 414 -18.87 -21.71 -0.92
C GLU A 414 -18.62 -23.13 -0.42
N ASP A 415 -17.67 -23.29 0.49
CA ASP A 415 -17.41 -24.58 1.12
C ASP A 415 -18.42 -24.87 2.24
N ALA A 416 -19.30 -23.92 2.57
CA ALA A 416 -20.31 -24.07 3.59
C ALA A 416 -21.48 -24.97 3.13
N THR A 417 -22.05 -25.71 4.08
CA THR A 417 -23.32 -26.41 3.86
C THR A 417 -24.46 -25.39 3.86
N THR A 418 -25.18 -25.28 2.75
CA THR A 418 -26.29 -24.32 2.57
C THR A 418 -27.64 -24.89 3.02
N PHE A 419 -28.54 -24.04 3.52
CA PHE A 419 -29.93 -24.42 3.84
C PHE A 419 -30.94 -23.29 3.59
N GLY A 420 -32.24 -23.64 3.60
CA GLY A 420 -33.32 -22.66 3.56
C GLY A 420 -33.41 -21.83 2.27
N GLY A 421 -32.86 -22.33 1.17
CA GLY A 421 -32.81 -21.63 -0.11
C GLY A 421 -31.55 -20.81 -0.35
N ALA A 422 -30.59 -20.81 0.59
CA ALA A 422 -29.24 -20.35 0.31
C ALA A 422 -28.63 -21.15 -0.85
N GLY A 423 -27.74 -20.52 -1.61
CA GLY A 423 -27.04 -21.21 -2.69
C GLY A 423 -25.66 -20.61 -2.94
N ILE A 424 -24.90 -21.30 -3.78
CA ILE A 424 -23.58 -20.87 -4.23
C ILE A 424 -23.71 -20.32 -5.65
N SER A 425 -23.02 -19.22 -5.92
CA SER A 425 -23.12 -18.50 -7.19
C SER A 425 -21.74 -18.10 -7.70
N ASP A 426 -21.47 -18.44 -8.97
CA ASP A 426 -20.32 -17.96 -9.76
C ASP A 426 -20.61 -16.62 -10.48
N THR A 427 -21.87 -16.16 -10.48
CA THR A 427 -22.32 -15.03 -11.30
C THR A 427 -23.51 -14.32 -10.67
N LEU A 428 -23.33 -13.06 -10.24
CA LEU A 428 -24.49 -12.20 -9.97
C LEU A 428 -24.81 -11.33 -11.20
N ALA A 429 -26.07 -11.34 -11.63
CA ALA A 429 -26.60 -10.49 -12.70
C ALA A 429 -27.00 -9.08 -12.23
N VAL A 430 -26.29 -8.52 -11.25
CA VAL A 430 -26.41 -7.13 -10.83
C VAL A 430 -25.00 -6.61 -10.59
N GLY A 431 -24.50 -5.71 -11.44
CA GLY A 431 -23.13 -5.20 -11.33
C GLY A 431 -22.08 -6.17 -11.88
N ALA A 432 -20.92 -5.66 -12.27
CA ALA A 432 -19.88 -6.39 -13.01
C ALA A 432 -19.08 -7.43 -12.16
N HIS A 433 -19.78 -8.26 -11.39
CA HIS A 433 -19.17 -9.29 -10.54
C HIS A 433 -18.85 -10.57 -11.32
N ARG A 434 -17.63 -11.06 -11.11
CA ARG A 434 -17.22 -12.46 -11.32
C ARG A 434 -16.52 -12.87 -10.04
N GLY A 435 -17.11 -13.76 -9.26
CA GLY A 435 -16.61 -14.23 -7.98
C GLY A 435 -17.45 -15.43 -7.55
N HIS A 436 -16.84 -16.35 -6.82
CA HIS A 436 -17.47 -17.54 -6.27
C HIS A 436 -17.87 -17.17 -4.84
N PHE A 437 -19.16 -17.19 -4.49
CA PHE A 437 -19.66 -16.74 -3.18
C PHE A 437 -20.97 -17.43 -2.82
N ALA A 438 -21.35 -17.34 -1.54
CA ALA A 438 -22.64 -17.81 -1.05
C ALA A 438 -23.67 -16.67 -1.00
N TYR A 439 -24.92 -16.94 -1.40
CA TYR A 439 -26.01 -15.98 -1.33
C TYR A 439 -27.13 -16.46 -0.40
N LEU A 440 -27.66 -15.54 0.41
CA LEU A 440 -28.84 -15.70 1.24
C LEU A 440 -29.98 -14.85 0.62
N PRO A 441 -31.00 -15.48 0.02
CA PRO A 441 -32.01 -14.75 -0.73
C PRO A 441 -33.02 -14.01 0.16
N ARG A 442 -33.46 -12.83 -0.29
CA ARG A 442 -34.56 -12.11 0.33
C ARG A 442 -35.86 -12.92 0.35
N ASN A 443 -36.69 -12.69 1.36
CA ASN A 443 -37.97 -13.37 1.60
C ASN A 443 -37.90 -14.87 1.95
N TYR A 444 -36.72 -15.45 2.17
CA TYR A 444 -36.57 -16.83 2.60
C TYR A 444 -35.65 -16.92 3.81
N SER A 445 -36.08 -17.63 4.85
CA SER A 445 -35.19 -17.99 5.96
C SER A 445 -34.13 -18.97 5.45
N SER A 446 -32.88 -18.54 5.42
CA SER A 446 -31.76 -19.24 4.77
C SER A 446 -30.48 -19.09 5.57
N GLY A 447 -29.48 -19.91 5.27
CA GLY A 447 -28.21 -19.82 5.97
C GLY A 447 -27.10 -20.72 5.46
N LEU A 448 -25.93 -20.53 6.05
CA LEU A 448 -24.68 -21.24 5.81
C LEU A 448 -24.23 -21.91 7.10
N VAL A 449 -23.77 -23.15 7.02
CA VAL A 449 -23.17 -23.88 8.13
C VAL A 449 -21.72 -24.19 7.80
N PHE A 450 -20.82 -23.75 8.67
CA PHE A 450 -19.40 -24.05 8.62
C PHE A 450 -19.13 -25.17 9.64
N ASP A 451 -18.86 -26.36 9.12
CA ASP A 451 -18.74 -27.56 9.94
C ASP A 451 -17.40 -27.59 10.69
N SER A 452 -17.45 -27.95 11.97
CA SER A 452 -16.31 -28.35 12.81
C SER A 452 -15.08 -27.42 12.77
N ILE A 453 -15.26 -26.14 13.09
CA ILE A 453 -14.14 -25.21 13.26
C ILE A 453 -13.28 -25.66 14.46
N PRO A 454 -12.00 -26.02 14.28
CA PRO A 454 -11.18 -26.54 15.37
C PRO A 454 -11.00 -25.51 16.49
N VAL A 455 -11.13 -25.95 17.74
CA VAL A 455 -10.80 -25.17 18.94
C VAL A 455 -9.53 -25.73 19.55
N LEU A 456 -8.47 -24.93 19.52
CA LEU A 456 -7.17 -25.35 20.06
C LEU A 456 -7.07 -25.05 21.57
N PRO A 457 -6.22 -25.78 22.31
CA PRO A 457 -5.94 -25.49 23.70
C PRO A 457 -5.50 -24.03 23.91
N GLY A 458 -6.02 -23.37 24.94
CA GLY A 458 -5.65 -22.00 25.31
C GLY A 458 -6.45 -20.89 24.63
N GLU A 459 -7.33 -21.22 23.67
CA GLU A 459 -8.28 -20.29 23.07
C GLU A 459 -9.40 -19.91 24.05
N ARG A 460 -9.65 -18.61 24.23
CA ARG A 460 -10.81 -18.10 25.02
C ARG A 460 -12.02 -17.86 24.12
N SER A 461 -11.76 -17.43 22.90
CA SER A 461 -12.75 -16.98 21.91
C SER A 461 -12.16 -17.11 20.51
N LYS A 462 -13.04 -17.04 19.51
CA LYS A 462 -12.68 -16.86 18.10
C LYS A 462 -13.13 -15.46 17.67
N MET A 463 -12.29 -14.73 16.96
CA MET A 463 -12.70 -13.53 16.24
C MET A 463 -13.14 -13.95 14.85
N VAL A 464 -14.44 -13.85 14.56
CA VAL A 464 -15.03 -14.19 13.26
C VAL A 464 -15.25 -12.92 12.47
N THR A 465 -14.49 -12.70 11.40
CA THR A 465 -14.71 -11.59 10.47
C THR A 465 -15.49 -12.08 9.26
N LEU A 466 -16.69 -11.54 9.09
CA LEU A 466 -17.55 -11.80 7.93
C LEU A 466 -17.18 -10.83 6.81
N ARG A 467 -16.92 -11.34 5.62
CA ARG A 467 -16.81 -10.56 4.39
C ARG A 467 -18.11 -10.67 3.60
N TYR A 468 -18.87 -9.59 3.50
CA TYR A 468 -20.26 -9.61 3.01
C TYR A 468 -20.62 -8.42 2.13
N SER A 469 -21.70 -8.53 1.36
CA SER A 469 -22.29 -7.43 0.60
C SER A 469 -23.81 -7.47 0.72
N ILE A 470 -24.42 -6.30 0.99
CA ILE A 470 -25.87 -6.12 1.12
C ILE A 470 -26.26 -4.77 0.52
N SER A 471 -27.51 -4.65 0.05
CA SER A 471 -28.05 -3.40 -0.49
C SER A 471 -28.85 -2.59 0.53
N GLN A 472 -29.27 -3.20 1.62
CA GLN A 472 -30.00 -2.55 2.71
C GLN A 472 -29.50 -3.11 4.04
N LEU A 473 -29.77 -2.40 5.12
CA LEU A 473 -29.46 -2.87 6.46
C LEU A 473 -30.23 -4.18 6.72
N GLU A 474 -29.51 -5.21 7.13
CA GLU A 474 -30.07 -6.52 7.45
C GLU A 474 -29.65 -6.98 8.85
N MET A 475 -30.52 -7.72 9.50
CA MET A 475 -30.22 -8.43 10.73
C MET A 475 -30.02 -9.90 10.39
N ILE A 476 -28.86 -10.44 10.77
CA ILE A 476 -28.59 -11.88 10.71
C ILE A 476 -28.28 -12.41 12.10
N TYR A 477 -28.29 -13.73 12.21
CA TYR A 477 -27.87 -14.46 13.39
C TYR A 477 -26.57 -15.20 13.09
N LEU A 478 -25.53 -14.92 13.89
CA LEU A 478 -24.36 -15.77 14.00
C LEU A 478 -24.62 -16.78 15.12
N VAL A 479 -24.85 -18.03 14.75
CA VAL A 479 -25.18 -19.11 15.69
C VAL A 479 -23.90 -19.88 16.00
N ALA A 480 -23.44 -19.78 17.24
CA ALA A 480 -22.24 -20.45 17.72
C ALA A 480 -22.64 -21.49 18.77
N ASN A 481 -22.40 -22.78 18.51
CA ASN A 481 -22.79 -23.89 19.40
C ASN A 481 -24.27 -23.86 19.82
N GLY A 482 -25.15 -23.49 18.88
CA GLY A 482 -26.60 -23.40 19.11
C GLY A 482 -27.07 -22.10 19.78
N GLU A 483 -26.16 -21.21 20.20
CA GLU A 483 -26.50 -19.92 20.79
C GLU A 483 -26.51 -18.82 19.72
N PRO A 484 -27.69 -18.25 19.37
CA PRO A 484 -27.79 -17.22 18.36
C PRO A 484 -27.31 -15.87 18.90
N ARG A 485 -26.57 -15.13 18.06
CA ARG A 485 -26.19 -13.74 18.30
C ARG A 485 -26.65 -12.87 17.16
N GLU A 486 -27.39 -11.81 17.48
CA GLU A 486 -27.79 -10.83 16.49
C GLU A 486 -26.57 -10.05 15.98
N VAL A 487 -26.44 -9.98 14.67
CA VAL A 487 -25.42 -9.19 13.98
C VAL A 487 -26.17 -8.28 13.02
N GLN A 488 -25.99 -6.98 13.22
CA GLN A 488 -26.48 -5.97 12.29
C GLN A 488 -25.45 -5.79 11.18
N LEU A 489 -25.82 -6.19 9.97
CA LEU A 489 -25.04 -5.91 8.78
C LEU A 489 -25.48 -4.55 8.23
N LEU A 490 -24.52 -3.66 8.04
CA LEU A 490 -24.77 -2.35 7.47
C LEU A 490 -24.47 -2.40 5.97
N PRO A 491 -25.33 -1.82 5.13
CA PRO A 491 -25.00 -1.74 3.73
C PRO A 491 -23.84 -0.78 3.61
N GLY A 492 -22.97 -1.08 2.65
CA GLY A 492 -22.04 -0.07 2.22
C GLY A 492 -22.76 1.15 1.65
N THR A 493 -21.98 2.19 1.36
CA THR A 493 -22.41 3.37 0.58
C THR A 493 -23.09 2.95 -0.73
N PHE A 494 -23.87 3.82 -1.38
CA PHE A 494 -24.66 3.47 -2.57
C PHE A 494 -23.81 2.84 -3.71
N GLU A 495 -22.50 3.11 -3.77
CA GLU A 495 -21.52 2.47 -4.66
C GLU A 495 -21.16 1.02 -4.27
N GLU A 496 -21.15 0.72 -2.98
CA GLU A 496 -20.85 -0.60 -2.42
C GLU A 496 -22.02 -1.57 -2.63
N GLN A 497 -23.25 -1.05 -2.74
CA GLN A 497 -24.48 -1.84 -2.95
C GLN A 497 -24.66 -2.35 -4.39
N PHE A 498 -24.02 -1.71 -5.37
CA PHE A 498 -24.28 -1.99 -6.80
C PHE A 498 -23.05 -2.22 -7.68
N LEU A 499 -21.83 -1.89 -7.21
CA LEU A 499 -20.65 -1.98 -8.08
C LEU A 499 -19.51 -2.81 -7.51
N THR A 500 -19.13 -2.67 -6.23
CA THR A 500 -17.98 -3.40 -5.64
C THR A 500 -17.87 -3.16 -4.13
N GLY A 501 -18.77 -3.65 -3.25
CA GLY A 501 -18.70 -3.37 -1.80
C GLY A 501 -18.69 -4.59 -0.89
N TRP A 502 -17.56 -5.28 -0.76
CA TRP A 502 -17.39 -6.29 0.28
C TRP A 502 -17.04 -5.52 1.55
N MET A 503 -17.96 -5.54 2.50
CA MET A 503 -17.80 -5.03 3.84
C MET A 503 -17.21 -6.12 4.72
N GLU A 504 -16.54 -5.71 5.78
CA GLU A 504 -16.04 -6.63 6.80
C GLU A 504 -16.59 -6.27 8.17
N GLN A 505 -17.05 -7.27 8.91
CA GLN A 505 -17.47 -7.10 10.29
C GLN A 505 -16.95 -8.23 11.15
N SER A 506 -16.20 -7.87 12.19
CA SER A 506 -15.61 -8.81 13.14
C SER A 506 -16.50 -8.97 14.37
N ILE A 507 -16.74 -10.21 14.77
CA ILE A 507 -17.51 -10.58 15.96
C ILE A 507 -16.69 -11.56 16.80
N GLU A 508 -16.49 -11.23 18.08
CA GLU A 508 -15.85 -12.14 19.03
C GLU A 508 -16.86 -13.16 19.57
N ILE A 509 -16.56 -14.45 19.36
CA ILE A 509 -17.33 -15.60 19.80
C ILE A 509 -16.62 -16.28 20.97
N PRO A 510 -17.14 -16.15 22.21
CA PRO A 510 -16.66 -16.91 23.36
C PRO A 510 -16.79 -18.41 23.14
N LEU A 511 -15.77 -19.15 23.53
CA LEU A 511 -15.76 -20.61 23.43
C LEU A 511 -16.29 -21.24 24.73
N GLN A 512 -16.96 -22.39 24.60
CA GLN A 512 -17.34 -23.21 25.76
C GLN A 512 -16.11 -23.95 26.29
N GLN A 513 -15.98 -24.06 27.63
CA GLN A 513 -14.86 -24.79 28.24
C GLN A 513 -14.82 -26.25 27.76
N ASN A 514 -13.63 -26.71 27.38
CA ASN A 514 -13.34 -28.07 26.91
C ASN A 514 -14.01 -28.48 25.59
N SER A 515 -14.50 -27.53 24.78
CA SER A 515 -14.92 -27.85 23.41
C SER A 515 -13.68 -28.06 22.53
N SER A 516 -13.66 -29.13 21.72
CA SER A 516 -12.63 -29.34 20.69
C SER A 516 -13.00 -28.70 19.36
N GLU A 517 -14.26 -28.30 19.19
CA GLU A 517 -14.79 -27.73 17.96
C GLU A 517 -15.81 -26.63 18.25
N LEU A 518 -15.97 -25.70 17.32
CA LEU A 518 -17.00 -24.68 17.29
C LEU A 518 -17.91 -24.97 16.09
N GLN A 519 -19.21 -25.17 16.34
CA GLN A 519 -20.21 -25.17 15.28
C GLN A 519 -20.62 -23.73 15.00
N LEU A 520 -20.48 -23.28 13.76
CA LEU A 520 -20.81 -21.93 13.35
C LEU A 520 -21.81 -21.94 12.21
N ALA A 521 -22.90 -21.18 12.34
CA ALA A 521 -23.83 -20.95 11.26
C ALA A 521 -24.17 -19.47 11.12
N LEU A 522 -24.30 -19.02 9.88
CA LEU A 522 -24.91 -17.74 9.52
C LEU A 522 -26.35 -18.01 9.13
N TYR A 523 -27.29 -17.32 9.77
CA TYR A 523 -28.72 -17.49 9.53
C TYR A 523 -29.39 -16.13 9.31
N ALA A 524 -30.08 -15.97 8.19
CA ALA A 524 -30.91 -14.81 7.92
C ALA A 524 -32.39 -15.22 7.97
N ASP A 525 -33.19 -14.55 8.81
CA ASP A 525 -34.62 -14.84 8.93
C ASP A 525 -35.44 -13.93 8.02
N VAL A 526 -35.81 -14.44 6.84
CA VAL A 526 -36.63 -13.71 5.84
C VAL A 526 -36.07 -12.28 5.57
N PRO A 527 -34.80 -12.15 5.12
CA PRO A 527 -34.18 -10.84 4.95
C PRO A 527 -34.90 -10.02 3.89
N THR A 528 -34.80 -8.69 3.98
CA THR A 528 -35.50 -7.77 3.06
C THR A 528 -34.75 -7.54 1.74
N SER A 529 -33.45 -7.81 1.75
CA SER A 529 -32.52 -7.74 0.64
C SER A 529 -31.66 -9.00 0.55
N ASP A 530 -31.09 -9.24 -0.64
CA ASP A 530 -30.19 -10.37 -0.85
C ASP A 530 -28.85 -10.09 -0.15
N ILE A 531 -28.30 -11.09 0.54
CA ILE A 531 -27.03 -11.01 1.25
C ILE A 531 -26.02 -11.91 0.54
N ALA A 532 -24.91 -11.35 0.09
CA ALA A 532 -23.78 -12.13 -0.41
C ALA A 532 -22.72 -12.25 0.69
N ILE A 533 -22.16 -13.44 0.87
CA ILE A 533 -21.05 -13.74 1.79
C ILE A 533 -19.93 -14.36 0.97
N ASP A 534 -18.72 -13.81 1.09
CA ASP A 534 -17.52 -14.29 0.37
C ASP A 534 -16.72 -15.23 1.27
N GLU A 535 -16.27 -14.72 2.42
CA GLU A 535 -15.28 -15.37 3.26
C GLU A 535 -15.58 -15.14 4.73
N LEU A 536 -15.21 -16.13 5.56
CA LEU A 536 -15.14 -16.00 7.00
C LEU A 536 -13.69 -16.16 7.43
N PHE A 537 -13.11 -15.08 7.95
CA PHE A 537 -11.80 -15.14 8.60
C PHE A 537 -12.01 -15.50 10.07
N VAL A 538 -11.63 -16.71 10.46
CA VAL A 538 -11.83 -17.20 11.82
C VAL A 538 -10.49 -17.19 12.55
N ARG A 539 -10.24 -16.09 13.24
CA ARG A 539 -9.00 -15.86 13.97
C ARG A 539 -9.10 -16.33 15.42
N ARG A 540 -7.97 -16.73 15.99
CA ARG A 540 -7.92 -17.21 17.39
C ARG A 540 -7.74 -16.03 18.34
N VAL A 541 -8.39 -16.09 19.50
CA VAL A 541 -8.10 -15.23 20.64
C VAL A 541 -7.61 -16.12 21.79
N ILE A 542 -6.30 -16.07 22.03
CA ILE A 542 -5.61 -16.97 22.96
C ILE A 542 -5.24 -16.28 24.26
N THR A 543 -5.05 -17.09 25.31
CA THR A 543 -4.52 -16.65 26.61
C THR A 543 -2.99 -16.58 26.61
N SER A 544 -2.45 -15.79 27.53
CA SER A 544 -1.04 -15.38 27.66
C SER A 544 0.06 -16.45 27.74
N PRO A 545 -0.12 -17.68 28.30
CA PRO A 545 1.05 -18.47 28.68
C PRO A 545 1.92 -18.98 27.53
N GLU A 546 1.46 -18.93 26.27
CA GLU A 546 2.22 -19.44 25.12
C GLU A 546 2.50 -18.39 24.02
N HIS A 547 1.98 -17.16 24.11
CA HIS A 547 2.06 -16.20 23.00
C HIS A 547 2.65 -14.83 23.41
N PRO A 548 3.76 -14.37 22.79
CA PRO A 548 4.47 -13.17 23.23
C PRO A 548 3.61 -11.90 23.21
N HIS A 549 2.80 -11.69 22.17
CA HIS A 549 1.90 -10.52 22.09
C HIS A 549 0.66 -10.65 22.98
N ALA A 550 0.20 -11.88 23.30
CA ALA A 550 -1.01 -12.06 24.11
C ALA A 550 -0.80 -11.69 25.59
N LYS A 551 0.47 -11.64 26.04
CA LYS A 551 0.83 -11.21 27.41
C LYS A 551 0.33 -9.81 27.76
N VAL A 552 0.11 -8.95 26.77
CA VAL A 552 -0.47 -7.61 26.96
C VAL A 552 -1.89 -7.70 27.54
N GLN A 553 -2.65 -8.76 27.23
CA GLN A 553 -4.01 -8.94 27.73
C GLN A 553 -4.08 -9.17 29.24
N ASP A 554 -2.98 -9.62 29.87
CA ASP A 554 -2.91 -9.83 31.33
C ASP A 554 -2.66 -8.52 32.09
N LEU A 555 -2.29 -7.45 31.40
CA LEU A 555 -2.05 -6.14 32.02
C LEU A 555 -3.35 -5.46 32.42
N ALA A 556 -3.26 -4.60 33.45
CA ALA A 556 -4.34 -3.69 33.77
C ALA A 556 -4.67 -2.79 32.55
N PRO A 557 -5.93 -2.37 32.34
CA PRO A 557 -6.30 -1.55 31.19
C PRO A 557 -5.45 -0.29 31.01
N SER A 558 -5.13 0.41 32.11
CA SER A 558 -4.26 1.58 32.07
C SER A 558 -2.82 1.27 31.61
N ASP A 559 -2.33 0.06 31.86
CA ASP A 559 -1.00 -0.37 31.43
C ASP A 559 -1.01 -0.76 29.94
N GLN A 560 -2.11 -1.34 29.45
CA GLN A 560 -2.32 -1.54 28.01
C GLN A 560 -2.33 -0.19 27.28
N GLU A 561 -3.09 0.79 27.77
CA GLU A 561 -3.12 2.15 27.24
C GLU A 561 -1.74 2.82 27.24
N ASN A 562 -1.01 2.74 28.37
CA ASN A 562 0.34 3.30 28.47
C ASN A 562 1.30 2.65 27.43
N LEU A 563 1.22 1.34 27.22
CA LEU A 563 2.03 0.63 26.23
C LEU A 563 1.70 1.11 24.81
N ILE A 564 0.42 1.22 24.46
CA ILE A 564 -0.03 1.73 23.16
C ILE A 564 0.43 3.17 22.94
N GLU A 565 0.28 4.05 23.94
CA GLU A 565 0.79 5.42 23.89
C GLU A 565 2.29 5.48 23.59
N PHE A 566 3.07 4.54 24.14
CA PHE A 566 4.50 4.45 23.86
C PHE A 566 4.78 4.01 22.43
N LEU A 567 4.12 2.95 21.95
CA LEU A 567 4.31 2.41 20.60
C LEU A 567 3.96 3.44 19.51
N LEU A 568 2.85 4.16 19.68
CA LEU A 568 2.43 5.24 18.77
C LEU A 568 3.41 6.41 18.74
N GLN A 569 4.31 6.54 19.71
CA GLN A 569 5.28 7.62 19.76
C GLN A 569 6.64 7.25 19.15
N LEU A 570 6.90 6.00 18.76
CA LEU A 570 8.20 5.57 18.21
C LEU A 570 8.48 6.14 16.80
N ASP A 571 8.95 7.39 16.71
CA ASP A 571 9.23 8.10 15.44
C ASP A 571 10.71 8.53 15.29
N GLY A 572 11.60 7.98 16.12
CA GLY A 572 13.04 8.26 16.07
C GLY A 572 13.45 9.55 16.78
N THR A 573 12.52 10.35 17.28
CA THR A 573 12.83 11.64 17.92
C THR A 573 13.20 11.45 19.38
N ASN A 574 14.47 11.70 19.74
CA ASN A 574 14.97 11.62 21.13
C ASN A 574 14.66 10.27 21.83
N ASP A 575 14.47 9.23 21.03
CA ASP A 575 14.25 7.86 21.47
C ASP A 575 15.58 7.32 21.97
N ASN A 576 15.95 7.63 23.22
CA ASN A 576 17.16 7.12 23.87
C ASN A 576 17.07 5.58 24.03
N PHE A 577 17.30 4.85 22.95
CA PHE A 577 17.71 3.46 22.91
C PHE A 577 19.19 3.49 22.53
N GLN A 578 20.03 2.86 23.34
CA GLN A 578 21.48 2.95 23.14
C GLN A 578 21.83 2.52 21.72
N ALA A 579 22.42 3.44 20.95
CA ALA A 579 23.02 3.11 19.68
C ALA A 579 24.17 2.13 19.94
N THR A 580 24.02 0.87 19.54
CA THR A 580 25.19 0.07 19.20
C THR A 580 25.79 0.72 17.95
N THR A 581 27.04 1.11 18.04
CA THR A 581 27.76 1.98 17.09
C THR A 581 28.11 1.30 15.77
N GLU A 582 27.27 0.41 15.24
CA GLU A 582 27.44 -0.11 13.89
C GLU A 582 26.60 0.75 12.95
N ALA A 583 27.27 1.65 12.25
CA ALA A 583 26.70 2.28 11.07
C ALA A 583 26.35 1.16 10.07
N PRO A 584 25.22 1.25 9.35
CA PRO A 584 24.92 0.29 8.30
C PRO A 584 26.07 0.28 7.27
N PRO A 585 26.40 -0.89 6.69
CA PRO A 585 27.37 -0.94 5.60
C PRO A 585 26.82 -0.14 4.42
N VAL A 586 27.38 1.04 4.20
CA VAL A 586 27.26 1.73 2.91
C VAL A 586 28.09 0.92 1.93
N ILE A 587 27.44 0.18 1.03
CA ILE A 587 28.13 -0.35 -0.15
C ILE A 587 28.52 0.86 -0.98
N THR A 588 29.77 1.28 -0.86
CA THR A 588 30.34 2.31 -1.73
C THR A 588 30.56 1.71 -3.11
N VAL A 589 29.82 2.21 -4.10
CA VAL A 589 30.10 1.96 -5.51
C VAL A 589 31.50 2.52 -5.82
N PRO A 590 32.42 1.77 -6.45
CA PRO A 590 33.71 2.30 -6.87
C PRO A 590 33.49 3.43 -7.88
N ASP A 591 34.07 4.60 -7.60
CA ASP A 591 34.09 5.73 -8.52
C ASP A 591 35.09 5.42 -9.65
N GLU A 592 34.59 4.99 -10.81
CA GLU A 592 35.41 4.89 -12.03
C GLU A 592 35.60 6.27 -12.66
N THR A 593 36.38 7.14 -12.01
CA THR A 593 37.06 8.25 -12.67
C THR A 593 38.47 8.46 -12.11
N ALA A 594 39.38 7.54 -12.43
CA ALA A 594 40.82 7.82 -12.34
C ALA A 594 41.61 6.96 -13.33
N ASP A 595 41.81 7.51 -14.53
CA ASP A 595 42.93 7.12 -15.39
C ASP A 595 44.03 8.20 -15.29
N ASP A 596 45.27 7.74 -15.36
CA ASP A 596 46.51 8.32 -14.83
C ASP A 596 46.86 9.78 -15.19
N ALA A 597 47.38 10.53 -14.19
CA ALA A 597 48.57 11.39 -14.37
C ALA A 597 49.13 11.92 -13.02
N GLU A 598 50.38 11.54 -12.72
CA GLU A 598 51.41 12.25 -11.96
C GLU A 598 51.06 12.91 -10.60
N LYS A 599 51.59 12.34 -9.51
CA LYS A 599 51.88 13.07 -8.26
C LYS A 599 53.39 13.23 -8.07
N PRO A 600 53.83 14.38 -7.53
CA PRO A 600 54.93 14.39 -6.58
C PRO A 600 54.45 14.78 -5.17
N VAL A 601 54.70 13.85 -4.24
CA VAL A 601 55.35 13.95 -2.90
C VAL A 601 54.98 15.09 -1.91
N PHE A 602 55.01 14.67 -0.63
CA PHE A 602 55.00 15.38 0.67
C PHE A 602 53.61 15.49 1.32
N GLY A 603 53.36 15.07 2.55
CA GLY A 603 54.17 14.53 3.64
C GLY A 603 53.36 14.64 4.93
N ASN A 604 53.39 13.60 5.78
CA ASN A 604 52.70 13.53 7.07
C ASN A 604 53.09 14.65 8.05
N SER A 605 52.11 15.14 8.84
CA SER A 605 52.30 15.73 10.18
C SER A 605 50.92 16.15 10.75
N LEU A 606 50.30 15.35 11.60
CA LEU A 606 50.35 15.41 13.09
C LEU A 606 49.33 16.37 13.72
N LEU A 607 48.55 15.77 14.63
CA LEU A 607 47.64 16.35 15.61
C LEU A 607 48.28 17.43 16.49
N ALA A 608 47.49 18.45 16.85
CA ALA A 608 47.22 18.92 18.22
C ALA A 608 46.92 20.42 18.24
N GLY A 609 45.93 20.83 19.04
CA GLY A 609 45.83 22.22 19.49
C GLY A 609 44.41 22.73 19.68
N MET A 610 43.95 22.70 20.93
CA MET A 610 42.76 23.36 21.45
C MET A 610 42.79 24.87 21.17
N ASP A 611 41.63 25.47 20.88
CA ASP A 611 40.98 26.45 21.76
C ASP A 611 39.76 27.10 21.10
N GLY A 612 38.75 27.36 21.93
CA GLY A 612 37.45 27.85 21.51
C GLY A 612 37.43 29.32 21.13
N ALA A 613 36.48 29.67 20.27
CA ALA A 613 35.87 30.98 20.24
C ALA A 613 34.44 30.87 19.70
N LEU A 614 33.50 31.29 20.56
CA LEU A 614 32.12 31.61 20.23
C LEU A 614 32.07 32.62 19.08
N ILE A 615 31.29 32.34 18.03
CA ILE A 615 30.77 33.36 17.13
C ILE A 615 29.26 33.16 17.00
N SER A 616 28.53 34.17 17.48
CA SER A 616 27.09 34.38 17.34
C SER A 616 26.75 34.66 15.88
N ILE A 617 25.84 33.88 15.29
CA ILE A 617 25.19 34.21 14.01
C ILE A 617 23.82 34.80 14.32
N SER A 618 23.79 36.13 14.46
CA SER A 618 22.61 36.89 14.06
C SER A 618 22.76 37.19 12.58
N GLN A 619 21.76 36.78 11.78
CA GLN A 619 21.64 36.91 10.33
C GLN A 619 22.36 35.84 9.50
N LEU A 620 21.65 34.74 9.26
CA LEU A 620 21.44 34.14 7.93
C LEU A 620 20.09 33.42 7.91
#